data_AF-B4CVW6-F1
#
_entry.id   AF-B4CVW6-F1
#
_cell.length_a   1.000
_cell.length_b   1.000
_cell.length_c   1.000
_cell.angle_alpha   90.00
_cell.angle_beta   90.00
_cell.angle_gamma   90.00
#
_symmetry.space_group_name_H-M   'P 1'
#
loop_
_entity.id
_entity.type
_entity.pdbx_description
1 polymer ?
#
loop_
_entity_poly.entity_id
_entity_poly.type
_entity_poly.pdbx_seq_one_letter_code
_entity_poly.pdbx_strand_id
1 'polypeptide(L)'
;MYLDQQWYDLAWQPAADADPISQLDVTGLQDRLLAPLLGIDDPRTSKRIDFIGGIRGTDELVKLVDSGKAAVAFSMYPTTVEQLMAIADANQIMPPKSTWFEPKLRSGLFIHTF
;
A
#
# COMPACT_ATOMS: atom_id res chain seq x y z
N MET A 1 3.10 -11.97 1.00
CA MET A 1 2.78 -11.99 2.45
C MET A 1 3.83 -12.80 3.17
N TYR A 2 4.38 -12.31 4.28
CA TYR A 2 5.32 -13.05 5.12
C TYR A 2 4.66 -13.39 6.46
N LEU A 3 4.57 -14.69 6.75
CA LEU A 3 3.93 -15.25 7.93
C LEU A 3 4.61 -16.57 8.28
N ASP A 4 4.80 -16.87 9.56
CA ASP A 4 5.38 -18.13 10.02
C ASP A 4 6.70 -18.49 9.29
N GLN A 5 7.58 -17.49 9.20
CA GLN A 5 8.88 -17.56 8.55
C GLN A 5 8.87 -17.91 7.05
N GLN A 6 7.72 -17.80 6.38
CA GLN A 6 7.54 -18.17 4.98
C GLN A 6 6.89 -17.06 4.16
N TRP A 7 7.30 -16.97 2.90
CA TRP A 7 6.67 -16.10 1.91
C TRP A 7 5.54 -16.84 1.19
N TYR A 8 4.41 -16.15 1.08
CA TYR A 8 3.21 -16.59 0.37
C TYR A 8 2.80 -15.54 -0.65
N ASP A 9 2.44 -15.99 -1.84
CA ASP A 9 1.82 -15.14 -2.84
C ASP A 9 0.33 -15.00 -2.57
N LEU A 10 -0.15 -13.77 -2.59
CA LEU A 10 -1.57 -13.45 -2.55
C LEU A 10 -1.93 -12.85 -3.91
N ALA A 11 -2.93 -13.43 -4.56
CA ALA A 11 -3.38 -12.98 -5.87
C ALA A 11 -4.91 -12.90 -5.90
N TRP A 12 -5.40 -11.81 -6.47
CA TRP A 12 -6.81 -11.58 -6.75
C TRP A 12 -6.93 -10.95 -8.12
N GLN A 13 -8.00 -11.31 -8.82
CA GLN A 13 -8.37 -10.64 -10.06
C GLN A 13 -9.48 -9.64 -9.75
N PRO A 14 -9.23 -8.34 -9.89
CA PRO A 14 -10.30 -7.35 -9.89
C PRO A 14 -11.25 -7.60 -11.07
N ALA A 15 -12.49 -7.14 -10.95
CA ALA A 15 -13.44 -7.22 -12.06
C ALA A 15 -12.94 -6.38 -13.25
N ALA A 16 -13.18 -6.84 -14.48
CA ALA A 16 -12.69 -6.16 -15.68
C ALA A 16 -13.24 -4.73 -15.83
N ASP A 17 -14.41 -4.48 -15.27
CA ASP A 17 -15.13 -3.20 -15.26
C ASP A 17 -14.99 -2.43 -13.93
N ALA A 18 -14.12 -2.90 -13.02
CA ALA A 18 -13.88 -2.21 -11.75
C ALA A 18 -13.26 -0.83 -11.98
N ASP A 19 -13.63 0.12 -11.13
CA ASP A 19 -13.09 1.48 -11.15
C ASP A 19 -11.58 1.48 -10.85
N PRO A 20 -10.82 2.50 -11.30
CA PRO A 20 -9.36 2.51 -11.21
C PRO A 20 -8.80 2.26 -9.80
N ILE A 21 -9.46 2.76 -8.74
CA ILE A 21 -9.05 2.47 -7.35
C ILE A 21 -9.20 0.98 -7.01
N SER A 22 -10.30 0.34 -7.37
CA SER A 22 -10.55 -1.08 -7.06
C SER A 22 -9.63 -2.04 -7.82
N GLN A 23 -8.96 -1.56 -8.86
CA GLN A 23 -7.93 -2.31 -9.60
C GLN A 23 -6.60 -2.38 -8.83
N LEU A 24 -6.39 -1.56 -7.79
CA LEU A 24 -5.13 -1.53 -7.04
C LEU A 24 -5.02 -2.67 -6.03
N ASP A 25 -3.81 -3.25 -5.93
CA ASP A 25 -3.47 -4.27 -4.94
C ASP A 25 -3.72 -3.80 -3.49
N VAL A 26 -3.43 -2.53 -3.20
CA VAL A 26 -3.66 -1.95 -1.86
C VAL A 26 -5.13 -1.94 -1.48
N THR A 27 -6.03 -1.69 -2.44
CA THR A 27 -7.49 -1.70 -2.24
C THR A 27 -7.96 -3.12 -2.01
N GLY A 28 -7.50 -4.06 -2.85
CA GLY A 28 -7.79 -5.48 -2.68
C GLY A 28 -7.32 -6.02 -1.32
N LEU A 29 -6.12 -5.66 -0.88
CA LEU A 29 -5.58 -6.02 0.42
C LEU A 29 -6.42 -5.43 1.56
N GLN A 30 -6.79 -4.14 1.45
CA GLN A 30 -7.61 -3.45 2.46
C GLN A 30 -8.98 -4.12 2.61
N ASP A 31 -9.70 -4.29 1.52
CA ASP A 31 -11.11 -4.70 1.51
C ASP A 31 -11.30 -6.20 1.75
N ARG A 32 -10.31 -7.03 1.38
CA ARG A 32 -10.42 -8.49 1.48
C ARG A 32 -9.71 -9.07 2.70
N LEU A 33 -8.74 -8.35 3.28
CA LEU A 33 -7.88 -8.91 4.32
C LEU A 33 -7.77 -7.97 5.53
N LEU A 34 -7.30 -6.73 5.35
CA LEU A 34 -6.99 -5.85 6.48
C LEU A 34 -8.24 -5.50 7.29
N ALA A 35 -9.30 -5.01 6.64
CA ALA A 35 -10.55 -4.70 7.32
C ALA A 35 -11.28 -5.96 7.82
N PRO A 36 -11.71 -6.90 6.96
CA PRO A 36 -12.62 -7.97 7.38
C PRO A 36 -11.98 -9.06 8.24
N LEU A 37 -10.67 -9.33 8.07
CA LEU A 37 -10.00 -10.43 8.78
C LEU A 37 -9.12 -9.93 9.90
N LEU A 38 -8.40 -8.82 9.68
CA LEU A 38 -7.48 -8.29 10.68
C LEU A 38 -8.07 -7.15 11.52
N GLY A 39 -9.27 -6.66 11.22
CA GLY A 39 -9.92 -5.57 11.96
C GLY A 39 -9.14 -4.26 11.90
N ILE A 40 -8.60 -3.94 10.72
CA ILE A 40 -7.91 -2.68 10.40
C ILE A 40 -8.81 -1.91 9.41
N ASP A 41 -9.81 -1.20 9.93
CA ASP A 41 -10.80 -0.51 9.10
C ASP A 41 -10.21 0.69 8.34
N ASP A 42 -9.38 1.49 9.03
CA ASP A 42 -8.70 2.65 8.44
C ASP A 42 -7.20 2.60 8.75
N PRO A 43 -6.34 2.32 7.75
CA PRO A 43 -4.89 2.27 7.93
C PRO A 43 -4.25 3.59 8.36
N ARG A 44 -4.95 4.73 8.24
CA ARG A 44 -4.44 6.04 8.67
C ARG A 44 -4.45 6.22 10.18
N THR A 45 -5.39 5.57 10.86
CA THR A 45 -5.66 5.77 12.29
C THR A 45 -5.51 4.49 13.11
N SER A 46 -5.51 3.33 12.46
CA SER A 46 -5.33 2.05 13.13
C SER A 46 -3.94 1.94 13.75
N LYS A 47 -3.90 1.55 15.02
CA LYS A 47 -2.65 1.26 15.75
C LYS A 47 -2.13 -0.16 15.52
N ARG A 48 -2.81 -0.95 14.68
CA ARG A 48 -2.50 -2.36 14.42
C ARG A 48 -1.70 -2.56 13.13
N ILE A 49 -1.29 -1.48 12.48
CA ILE A 49 -0.53 -1.49 11.24
C ILE A 49 0.59 -0.46 11.31
N ASP A 50 1.77 -0.85 10.83
CA ASP A 50 2.93 0.00 10.66
C ASP A 50 3.41 -0.08 9.20
N PHE A 51 4.05 0.99 8.74
CA PHE A 51 4.51 1.11 7.35
C PHE A 51 6.03 1.24 7.28
N ILE A 52 6.63 0.38 6.47
CA ILE A 52 8.07 0.41 6.20
C ILE A 52 8.33 1.15 4.90
N GLY A 53 9.21 2.15 4.95
CA GLY A 53 9.60 2.91 3.77
C GLY A 53 10.36 2.03 2.78
N GLY A 54 10.11 2.23 1.48
CA GLY A 54 10.63 1.37 0.40
C GLY A 54 12.15 1.16 0.43
N ILE A 55 12.92 2.14 0.91
CA ILE A 55 14.39 2.05 1.02
C ILE A 55 14.89 0.90 1.91
N ARG A 56 14.08 0.43 2.86
CA ARG A 56 14.47 -0.68 3.74
C ARG A 56 14.24 -2.06 3.09
N GLY A 57 13.39 -2.11 2.05
CA GLY A 57 13.04 -3.35 1.36
C GLY A 57 12.32 -4.38 2.23
N THR A 58 12.24 -5.60 1.71
CA THR A 58 11.55 -6.74 2.34
C THR A 58 12.30 -7.32 3.54
N ASP A 59 13.61 -7.10 3.66
CA ASP A 59 14.41 -7.65 4.76
C ASP A 59 13.99 -7.10 6.13
N GLU A 60 13.61 -5.81 6.18
CA GLU A 60 13.08 -5.22 7.41
C GLU A 60 11.71 -5.81 7.77
N LEU A 61 10.88 -6.17 6.78
CA LEU A 61 9.60 -6.84 7.03
C LEU A 61 9.81 -8.19 7.69
N VAL A 62 10.73 -9.00 7.14
CA VAL A 62 11.10 -10.31 7.70
C VAL A 62 11.57 -10.16 9.14
N LYS A 63 12.52 -9.25 9.38
CA LYS A 63 13.06 -8.99 10.72
C LYS A 63 11.99 -8.59 11.74
N LEU A 64 11.01 -7.78 11.35
CA LEU A 64 9.94 -7.35 12.27
C LEU A 64 9.00 -8.49 12.64
N VAL A 65 8.71 -9.38 11.70
CA VAL A 65 7.89 -10.58 11.96
C VAL A 65 8.68 -11.59 12.80
N ASP A 66 9.92 -11.91 12.40
CA ASP A 66 10.77 -12.88 13.10
C ASP A 66 11.14 -12.46 14.53
N SER A 67 11.19 -11.15 14.81
CA SER A 67 11.41 -10.62 16.16
C SER A 67 10.15 -10.57 17.02
N GLY A 68 8.99 -10.96 16.50
CA GLY A 68 7.70 -10.92 17.20
C GLY A 68 7.11 -9.51 17.36
N LYS A 69 7.70 -8.48 16.74
CA LYS A 69 7.15 -7.11 16.76
C LYS A 69 5.92 -6.96 15.88
N ALA A 70 5.84 -7.74 14.81
CA ALA A 70 4.68 -7.85 13.93
C ALA A 70 4.25 -9.32 13.82
N ALA A 71 2.96 -9.57 13.62
CA ALA A 71 2.44 -10.93 13.44
C ALA A 71 2.53 -11.40 11.98
N VAL A 72 2.45 -10.48 11.03
CA VAL A 72 2.44 -10.74 9.58
C VAL A 72 2.94 -9.49 8.87
N ALA A 73 3.57 -9.66 7.71
CA ALA A 73 3.95 -8.55 6.84
C ALA A 73 3.41 -8.71 5.41
N PHE A 74 3.15 -7.59 4.75
CA PHE A 74 2.71 -7.53 3.38
C PHE A 74 3.68 -6.70 2.56
N SER A 75 4.10 -7.26 1.42
CA SER A 75 4.82 -6.55 0.36
C SER A 75 3.95 -6.66 -0.88
N MET A 76 3.84 -5.57 -1.63
CA MET A 76 2.97 -5.44 -2.80
C MET A 76 3.73 -4.82 -3.96
N TYR A 77 3.24 -5.03 -5.18
CA TYR A 77 3.79 -4.38 -6.35
C TYR A 77 3.59 -2.86 -6.24
N PRO A 78 4.55 -2.06 -6.71
CA PRO A 78 4.38 -0.61 -6.74
C PRO A 78 3.25 -0.22 -7.70
N THR A 79 2.42 0.74 -7.29
CA THR A 79 1.46 1.36 -8.21
C THR A 79 2.20 1.99 -9.40
N THR A 80 1.75 1.68 -10.62
CA THR A 80 2.38 2.22 -11.83
C THR A 80 1.95 3.67 -12.08
N VAL A 81 2.70 4.38 -12.92
CA VAL A 81 2.35 5.75 -13.32
C VAL A 81 1.00 5.74 -14.05
N GLU A 82 0.74 4.75 -14.90
CA GLU A 82 -0.51 4.62 -15.66
C GLU A 82 -1.71 4.45 -14.71
N GLN A 83 -1.57 3.62 -13.67
CA GLN A 83 -2.61 3.45 -12.65
C GLN A 83 -2.85 4.77 -11.88
N LEU A 84 -1.78 5.46 -11.51
CA LEU A 84 -1.87 6.75 -10.83
C LEU A 84 -2.60 7.79 -11.70
N MET A 85 -2.27 7.86 -13.00
CA MET A 85 -2.90 8.78 -13.96
C MET A 85 -4.38 8.43 -14.16
N ALA A 86 -4.73 7.15 -14.29
CA ALA A 86 -6.12 6.71 -14.45
C ALA A 86 -7.00 7.11 -13.25
N ILE A 87 -6.46 7.04 -12.02
CA ILE A 87 -7.16 7.48 -10.81
C ILE A 87 -7.35 9.00 -10.80
N ALA A 88 -6.33 9.76 -11.21
CA ALA A 88 -6.43 11.21 -11.31
C ALA A 88 -7.46 11.64 -12.37
N ASP A 89 -7.45 11.02 -13.55
CA ASP A 89 -8.40 11.28 -14.64
C ASP A 89 -9.85 10.94 -14.23
N ALA A 90 -10.02 9.95 -13.35
CA ALA A 90 -11.30 9.59 -12.76
C ALA A 90 -11.75 10.53 -11.62
N ASN A 91 -11.00 11.61 -11.31
CA ASN A 91 -11.22 12.49 -10.15
C ASN A 91 -11.29 11.73 -8.82
N GLN A 92 -10.56 10.64 -8.73
CA GLN A 92 -10.52 9.76 -7.57
C GLN A 92 -9.31 10.07 -6.67
N ILE A 93 -9.37 9.60 -5.41
CA ILE A 93 -8.30 9.84 -4.42
C ILE A 93 -7.54 8.54 -4.17
N MET A 94 -6.21 8.60 -4.26
CA MET A 94 -5.33 7.47 -3.96
C MET A 94 -5.58 6.93 -2.53
N PRO A 95 -5.66 5.60 -2.35
CA PRO A 95 -5.74 5.01 -1.02
C PRO A 95 -4.57 5.45 -0.14
N PRO A 96 -4.77 5.62 1.17
CA PRO A 96 -3.72 6.10 2.06
C PRO A 96 -2.52 5.14 2.07
N LYS A 97 -1.31 5.71 2.06
CA LYS A 97 -0.04 4.96 2.18
C LYS A 97 0.17 3.91 1.07
N SER A 98 -0.47 4.09 -0.08
CA SER A 98 -0.38 3.20 -1.25
C SER A 98 0.86 3.42 -2.13
N THR A 99 1.52 4.58 -2.03
CA THR A 99 2.66 4.94 -2.89
C THR A 99 3.84 5.48 -2.08
N TRP A 100 5.06 5.11 -2.49
CA TRP A 100 6.31 5.69 -2.00
C TRP A 100 7.10 6.32 -3.16
N PHE A 101 7.42 7.61 -3.06
CA PHE A 101 8.21 8.32 -4.07
C PHE A 101 9.67 8.45 -3.66
N GLU A 102 10.57 8.17 -4.60
CA GLU A 102 12.01 8.33 -4.44
C GLU A 102 12.65 9.02 -5.67
N PRO A 103 13.46 10.08 -5.48
CA PRO A 103 13.67 10.81 -4.22
C PRO A 103 12.37 11.46 -3.75
N LYS A 104 12.23 11.64 -2.43
CA LYS A 104 11.14 12.47 -1.92
C LYS A 104 11.20 13.82 -2.62
N LEU A 105 10.04 14.32 -3.05
CA LEU A 105 9.93 15.63 -3.68
C LEU A 105 10.66 16.65 -2.80
N ARG A 106 11.65 17.33 -3.39
CA ARG A 106 12.35 18.40 -2.68
C ARG A 106 11.32 19.47 -2.37
N SER A 107 11.12 19.77 -1.09
CA SER A 107 10.28 20.88 -0.69
C SER A 107 10.82 22.17 -1.33
N GLY A 108 9.98 22.82 -2.12
CA GLY A 108 10.26 24.11 -2.73
C GLY A 108 8.98 24.93 -2.77
N LEU A 109 9.08 26.23 -2.45
CA LEU A 109 7.95 27.14 -2.57
C LEU A 109 7.81 27.51 -4.06
N PHE A 110 6.77 27.01 -4.72
CA PHE A 110 6.41 27.41 -6.07
C PHE A 110 5.27 28.42 -6.00
N ILE A 111 5.51 29.65 -6.45
CA ILE A 111 4.50 30.70 -6.56
C ILE A 111 4.31 30.98 -8.05
N HIS A 112 3.14 30.66 -8.57
CA HIS A 112 2.70 31.13 -9.87
C HIS A 112 1.92 32.42 -9.67
N THR A 113 2.54 33.58 -9.91
CA THR A 113 1.93 34.87 -9.53
C THR A 113 0.81 35.31 -10.47
N PHE A 114 0.77 34.86 -11.72
CA PHE A 114 -0.28 35.12 -12.71
C PHE A 114 0.05 34.39 -14.00
#